data_AF-A0A524HFI1-F1
#
_entry.id   AF-A0A524HFI1-F1
#
_cell.length_a   1.000
_cell.length_b   1.000
_cell.length_c   1.000
_cell.angle_alpha   90.00
_cell.angle_beta   90.00
_cell.angle_gamma   90.00
#
_symmetry.space_group_name_H-M   'P 1'
#
loop_
_entity.id
_entity.type
_entity.pdbx_description
1 polymer ?
#
loop_
_entity_poly.entity_id
_entity_poly.type
_entity_poly.pdbx_seq_one_letter_code
_entity_poly.pdbx_strand_id
1 'polypeptide(L)'
;MTRPSAKHLHGRRINPKAITGKETVADLVDDAFLAYNAGRLREGCQLFTQRMLAPESTVAMSITGALTPAGLGMSALIPLIEAGFVDWIISTGANLYHDAHFALGLSLHQGSHTADDVELREQGVVRIYDIFFDYTVLLSTDAFVREVSARPEFQRAMSSAEYHYLLGGYLLEREKALGLTKRSVLSMAHTLEVPIYTSSPGDSSIGMNVAEQALAGSRLRFDVSADVNETASIVLEAKRTGGKSAAFIVGGGSPKNFLLQTEPQIQEVLGIDEKGHDYFLQMTDARPDTGGLSGATPNEAVSWGKIDPDQLPGTVVVYMDNSVALPLLTAYALARHAPRPLKRLYGRRQAMMDRLLTEYRAALEFRNRRAEAAKG
;
A
#
# COMPACT_ATOMS: atom_id res chain seq x y z
N MET A 1 1.97 -52.39 -0.06
CA MET A 1 3.01 -51.38 0.26
C MET A 1 2.74 -50.14 -0.56
N THR A 2 2.32 -49.05 0.08
CA THR A 2 2.23 -47.74 -0.58
C THR A 2 3.66 -47.30 -0.93
N ARG A 3 3.91 -46.94 -2.20
CA ARG A 3 5.25 -46.48 -2.61
C ARG A 3 5.61 -45.24 -1.77
N PRO A 4 6.81 -45.17 -1.16
CA PRO A 4 7.22 -44.03 -0.34
C PRO A 4 7.13 -42.67 -1.05
N SER A 5 7.11 -42.65 -2.38
CA SER A 5 6.95 -41.44 -3.20
C SER A 5 5.51 -40.91 -3.27
N ALA A 6 4.49 -41.73 -2.96
CA ALA A 6 3.08 -41.32 -3.06
C ALA A 6 2.74 -40.14 -2.14
N LYS A 7 3.40 -40.02 -0.99
CA LYS A 7 3.22 -38.88 -0.07
C LYS A 7 3.71 -37.54 -0.65
N HIS A 8 4.62 -37.56 -1.63
CA HIS A 8 5.21 -36.35 -2.20
C HIS A 8 4.63 -36.00 -3.59
N LEU A 9 3.98 -36.95 -4.27
CA LEU A 9 3.42 -36.78 -5.62
C LEU A 9 1.89 -36.56 -5.59
N HIS A 10 1.43 -35.63 -4.75
CA HIS A 10 -0.01 -35.33 -4.55
C HIS A 10 -0.46 -33.97 -5.11
N GLY A 11 0.48 -33.13 -5.58
CA GLY A 11 0.17 -31.82 -6.18
C GLY A 11 -0.51 -31.92 -7.54
N ARG A 12 -1.04 -30.79 -8.04
CA ARG A 12 -1.63 -30.70 -9.38
C ARG A 12 -0.62 -31.19 -10.42
N ARG A 13 -1.03 -32.17 -11.24
CA ARG A 13 -0.20 -32.68 -12.33
C ARG A 13 0.09 -31.55 -13.31
N ILE A 14 1.37 -31.39 -13.69
CA ILE A 14 1.79 -30.47 -14.75
C ILE A 14 1.38 -31.07 -16.09
N ASN A 15 0.20 -30.68 -16.56
CA ASN A 15 -0.36 -31.09 -17.84
C ASN A 15 -1.39 -30.04 -18.33
N PRO A 16 -0.95 -28.80 -18.61
CA PRO A 16 -1.84 -27.76 -19.08
C PRO A 16 -2.35 -28.08 -20.49
N LYS A 17 -3.53 -27.54 -20.84
CA LYS A 17 -3.97 -27.50 -22.24
C LYS A 17 -3.16 -26.44 -23.00
N ALA A 18 -3.04 -26.59 -24.32
CA ALA A 18 -2.44 -25.57 -25.16
C ALA A 18 -3.26 -24.28 -25.12
N ILE A 19 -2.59 -23.12 -25.04
CA ILE A 19 -3.23 -21.80 -25.06
C ILE A 19 -3.77 -21.55 -26.46
N THR A 20 -5.04 -21.16 -26.56
CA THR A 20 -5.75 -20.98 -27.84
C THR A 20 -6.01 -19.50 -28.17
N GLY A 21 -5.74 -18.59 -27.23
CA GLY A 21 -6.03 -17.16 -27.35
C GLY A 21 -7.47 -16.80 -26.96
N LYS A 22 -8.22 -17.76 -26.40
CA LYS A 22 -9.59 -17.56 -25.89
C LYS A 22 -9.65 -17.47 -24.37
N GLU A 23 -8.58 -17.90 -23.70
CA GLU A 23 -8.45 -17.91 -22.26
C GLU A 23 -8.40 -16.48 -21.71
N THR A 24 -9.14 -16.22 -20.65
CA THR A 24 -8.99 -14.95 -19.91
C THR A 24 -7.66 -14.94 -19.15
N VAL A 25 -7.21 -13.76 -18.71
CA VAL A 25 -6.05 -13.65 -17.80
C VAL A 25 -6.23 -14.55 -16.57
N ALA A 26 -7.45 -14.61 -16.02
CA ALA A 26 -7.72 -15.43 -14.86
C ALA A 26 -7.59 -16.94 -15.15
N ASP A 27 -8.01 -17.38 -16.34
CA ASP A 27 -7.84 -18.77 -16.78
C ASP A 27 -6.36 -19.11 -16.99
N LEU A 28 -5.57 -18.19 -17.56
CA LEU A 28 -4.12 -18.37 -17.70
C LEU A 28 -3.43 -18.53 -16.34
N VAL A 29 -3.80 -17.71 -15.36
CA VAL A 29 -3.27 -17.81 -13.99
C VAL A 29 -3.67 -19.14 -13.36
N ASP A 30 -4.92 -19.58 -13.50
CA ASP A 30 -5.35 -20.84 -12.91
C ASP A 30 -4.71 -22.07 -13.60
N ASP A 31 -4.64 -22.09 -14.93
CA ASP A 31 -4.36 -23.30 -15.71
C ASP A 31 -2.95 -23.40 -16.31
N ALA A 32 -2.30 -22.28 -16.61
CA ALA A 32 -0.97 -22.27 -17.24
C ALA A 32 0.16 -21.92 -16.27
N PHE A 33 -0.10 -21.14 -15.22
CA PHE A 33 0.91 -20.70 -14.26
C PHE A 33 1.19 -21.80 -13.22
N LEU A 34 1.79 -22.90 -13.68
CA LEU A 34 1.86 -24.15 -12.91
C LEU A 34 3.06 -24.30 -11.98
N ALA A 35 4.17 -23.58 -12.24
CA ALA A 35 5.43 -23.73 -11.50
C ALA A 35 6.26 -22.42 -11.48
N TYR A 36 7.32 -22.41 -10.68
CA TYR A 36 8.25 -21.26 -10.51
C TYR A 36 7.52 -19.96 -10.15
N ASN A 37 8.03 -18.80 -10.55
CA ASN A 37 7.44 -17.50 -10.22
C ASN A 37 6.02 -17.33 -10.79
N ALA A 38 5.68 -17.98 -11.90
CA ALA A 38 4.30 -18.02 -12.39
C ALA A 38 3.39 -18.76 -11.39
N GLY A 39 3.81 -19.93 -10.91
CA GLY A 39 3.10 -20.66 -9.85
C GLY A 39 2.95 -19.85 -8.56
N ARG A 40 3.97 -19.08 -8.18
CA ARG A 40 3.90 -18.16 -7.04
C ARG A 40 2.92 -17.02 -7.26
N LEU A 41 2.87 -16.43 -8.46
CA LEU A 41 1.85 -15.43 -8.80
C LEU A 41 0.44 -16.01 -8.72
N ARG A 42 0.20 -17.23 -9.22
CA ARG A 42 -1.08 -17.92 -9.06
C ARG A 42 -1.45 -18.11 -7.59
N GLU A 43 -0.51 -18.59 -6.77
CA GLU A 43 -0.73 -18.76 -5.34
C GLU A 43 -1.03 -17.41 -4.65
N GLY A 44 -0.39 -16.32 -5.08
CA GLY A 44 -0.66 -14.97 -4.60
C GLY A 44 -2.06 -14.47 -4.98
N CYS A 45 -2.47 -14.67 -6.23
CA CYS A 45 -3.83 -14.37 -6.71
C CYS A 45 -4.89 -15.16 -5.92
N GLN A 46 -4.65 -16.44 -5.66
CA GLN A 46 -5.54 -17.31 -4.89
C GLN A 46 -5.57 -16.91 -3.42
N LEU A 47 -4.43 -16.61 -2.80
CA LEU A 47 -4.36 -16.11 -1.43
C LEU A 47 -5.16 -14.80 -1.29
N PHE A 48 -4.94 -13.85 -2.21
CA PHE A 48 -5.62 -12.56 -2.19
C PHE A 48 -7.14 -12.76 -2.26
N THR A 49 -7.61 -13.45 -3.29
CA THR A 49 -9.05 -13.63 -3.55
C THR A 49 -9.76 -14.55 -2.58
N GLN A 50 -9.14 -15.66 -2.17
CA GLN A 50 -9.83 -16.69 -1.39
C GLN A 50 -9.73 -16.46 0.12
N ARG A 51 -8.74 -15.67 0.58
CA ARG A 51 -8.50 -15.43 2.01
C ARG A 51 -8.44 -13.97 2.39
N MET A 52 -7.60 -13.16 1.73
CA MET A 52 -7.43 -11.75 2.11
C MET A 52 -8.68 -10.92 1.84
N LEU A 53 -9.49 -11.30 0.84
CA LEU A 53 -10.77 -10.67 0.52
C LEU A 53 -11.97 -11.27 1.27
N ALA A 54 -11.76 -12.16 2.25
CA ALA A 54 -12.84 -12.63 3.10
C ALA A 54 -13.55 -11.45 3.81
N PRO A 55 -14.88 -11.53 4.08
CA PRO A 55 -15.65 -10.39 4.60
C PRO A 55 -15.10 -9.78 5.90
N GLU A 56 -14.52 -10.61 6.77
CA GLU A 56 -13.97 -10.21 8.06
C GLU A 56 -12.57 -9.57 7.96
N SER A 57 -11.92 -9.66 6.80
CA SER A 57 -10.54 -9.20 6.59
C SER A 57 -10.48 -7.70 6.29
N THR A 58 -9.53 -7.01 6.92
CA THR A 58 -9.14 -5.62 6.63
C THR A 58 -7.80 -5.63 5.89
N VAL A 59 -7.81 -5.19 4.65
CA VAL A 59 -6.66 -5.26 3.73
C VAL A 59 -5.89 -3.96 3.73
N ALA A 60 -4.67 -4.03 4.24
CA ALA A 60 -3.65 -3.00 4.14
C ALA A 60 -2.88 -3.18 2.83
N MET A 61 -2.68 -2.11 2.05
CA MET A 61 -1.81 -2.14 0.88
C MET A 61 -0.60 -1.23 1.08
N SER A 62 0.62 -1.73 0.87
CA SER A 62 1.80 -0.87 0.77
C SER A 62 2.30 -0.80 -0.67
N ILE A 63 2.59 0.41 -1.18
CA ILE A 63 3.08 0.60 -2.55
C ILE A 63 4.41 1.37 -2.59
N THR A 64 5.34 0.88 -3.43
CA THR A 64 6.67 1.47 -3.68
C THR A 64 7.08 1.36 -5.13
N GLY A 65 8.15 2.07 -5.50
CA GLY A 65 8.56 2.23 -6.90
C GLY A 65 7.79 3.36 -7.58
N ALA A 66 7.99 3.54 -8.88
CA ALA A 66 7.32 4.55 -9.69
C ALA A 66 6.05 3.98 -10.36
N LEU A 67 5.07 3.57 -9.55
CA LEU A 67 3.88 2.85 -10.05
C LEU A 67 2.83 3.78 -10.63
N THR A 68 2.51 4.87 -9.93
CA THR A 68 1.51 5.84 -10.40
C THR A 68 1.92 6.55 -11.68
N PRO A 69 3.18 7.04 -11.89
CA PRO A 69 3.56 7.62 -13.17
C PRO A 69 3.56 6.59 -14.32
N ALA A 70 3.73 5.30 -14.02
CA ALA A 70 3.57 4.21 -14.99
C ALA A 70 2.09 3.89 -15.32
N GLY A 71 1.14 4.66 -14.78
CA GLY A 71 -0.30 4.48 -15.03
C GLY A 71 -0.97 3.41 -14.16
N LEU A 72 -0.25 2.74 -13.26
CA LEU A 72 -0.81 1.69 -12.40
C LEU A 72 -1.81 2.23 -11.37
N GLY A 73 -1.78 3.54 -11.08
CA GLY A 73 -2.82 4.22 -10.32
C GLY A 73 -4.20 4.01 -10.95
N MET A 74 -4.32 4.35 -12.23
CA MET A 74 -5.55 4.22 -13.01
C MET A 74 -5.88 2.77 -13.38
N SER A 75 -4.89 2.00 -13.83
CA SER A 75 -5.14 0.68 -14.41
C SER A 75 -5.31 -0.44 -13.38
N ALA A 76 -4.81 -0.25 -12.15
CA ALA A 76 -4.83 -1.29 -11.12
C ALA A 76 -5.30 -0.82 -9.75
N LEU A 77 -4.71 0.25 -9.20
CA LEU A 77 -4.98 0.67 -7.83
C LEU A 77 -6.42 1.17 -7.66
N ILE A 78 -6.89 2.08 -8.52
CA ILE A 78 -8.27 2.59 -8.47
C ILE A 78 -9.30 1.45 -8.56
N PRO A 79 -9.24 0.53 -9.54
CA PRO A 79 -10.17 -0.61 -9.58
C PRO A 79 -10.20 -1.46 -8.30
N LEU A 80 -9.04 -1.69 -7.67
CA LEU A 80 -8.98 -2.43 -6.39
C LEU A 80 -9.66 -1.65 -5.26
N ILE A 81 -9.45 -0.34 -5.18
CA ILE A 81 -10.10 0.52 -4.17
C ILE A 81 -11.61 0.57 -4.40
N GLU A 82 -12.07 0.75 -5.66
CA GLU A 82 -13.49 0.79 -6.01
C GLU A 82 -14.21 -0.52 -5.71
N ALA A 83 -13.55 -1.66 -5.90
CA ALA A 83 -14.07 -2.98 -5.55
C ALA A 83 -14.06 -3.25 -4.04
N GLY A 84 -13.57 -2.32 -3.22
CA GLY A 84 -13.38 -2.51 -1.78
C GLY A 84 -12.37 -3.59 -1.45
N PHE A 85 -11.39 -3.87 -2.32
CA PHE A 85 -10.36 -4.89 -2.12
C PHE A 85 -9.17 -4.36 -1.31
N VAL A 86 -9.07 -3.05 -1.13
CA VAL A 86 -8.06 -2.37 -0.31
C VAL A 86 -8.78 -1.42 0.62
N ASP A 87 -8.49 -1.52 1.92
CA ASP A 87 -9.19 -0.77 2.98
C ASP A 87 -8.39 0.44 3.48
N TRP A 88 -7.05 0.39 3.37
CA TRP A 88 -6.13 1.50 3.66
C TRP A 88 -4.78 1.29 2.98
N ILE A 89 -4.03 2.38 2.76
CA ILE A 89 -2.80 2.37 1.96
C ILE A 89 -1.64 3.04 2.70
N ILE A 90 -0.43 2.51 2.52
CA ILE A 90 0.83 3.23 2.76
C ILE A 90 1.59 3.34 1.43
N SER A 91 1.97 4.56 1.06
CA SER A 91 2.67 4.83 -0.19
C SER A 91 3.94 5.65 0.05
N THR A 92 4.92 5.55 -0.85
CA THR A 92 5.92 6.61 -0.98
C THR A 92 5.22 7.91 -1.37
N GLY A 93 5.74 9.05 -0.90
CA GLY A 93 5.19 10.35 -1.30
C GLY A 93 5.40 10.63 -2.78
N ALA A 94 6.44 10.03 -3.41
CA ALA A 94 6.67 10.10 -4.84
C ALA A 94 5.48 9.53 -5.66
N ASN A 95 4.92 8.37 -5.28
CA ASN A 95 3.74 7.85 -5.97
C ASN A 95 2.55 8.81 -5.83
N LEU A 96 2.32 9.38 -4.65
CA LEU A 96 1.19 10.29 -4.42
C LEU A 96 1.36 11.64 -5.14
N TYR A 97 2.59 12.14 -5.21
CA TYR A 97 2.91 13.31 -6.01
C TYR A 97 2.72 13.04 -7.51
N HIS A 98 3.24 11.91 -7.99
CA HIS A 98 3.15 11.58 -9.40
C HIS A 98 1.73 11.27 -9.86
N ASP A 99 0.90 10.74 -8.96
CA ASP A 99 -0.53 10.54 -9.15
C ASP A 99 -1.30 11.85 -9.40
N ALA A 100 -0.91 12.93 -8.72
CA ALA A 100 -1.56 14.23 -8.85
C ALA A 100 -1.48 14.82 -10.27
N HIS A 101 -0.40 14.54 -11.02
CA HIS A 101 -0.28 15.01 -12.42
C HIS A 101 -1.51 14.65 -13.25
N PHE A 102 -2.02 13.43 -13.11
CA PHE A 102 -3.15 12.95 -13.90
C PHE A 102 -4.47 13.65 -13.53
N ALA A 103 -4.70 13.94 -12.24
CA ALA A 103 -5.85 14.72 -11.80
C ALA A 103 -5.79 16.19 -12.26
N LEU A 104 -4.58 16.73 -12.40
CA LEU A 104 -4.35 18.08 -12.93
C LEU A 104 -4.45 18.16 -14.46
N GLY A 105 -4.69 17.04 -15.15
CA GLY A 105 -4.73 16.96 -16.61
C GLY A 105 -3.36 17.11 -17.28
N LEU A 106 -2.29 16.87 -16.53
CA LEU A 106 -0.91 16.93 -17.03
C LEU A 106 -0.51 15.56 -17.60
N SER A 107 0.25 15.59 -18.70
CA SER A 107 0.56 14.40 -19.48
C SER A 107 1.96 13.86 -19.18
N LEU A 108 2.03 12.54 -19.04
CA LEU A 108 3.26 11.76 -19.03
C LEU A 108 3.23 10.85 -20.27
N HIS A 109 4.39 10.57 -20.84
CA HIS A 109 4.53 9.84 -22.09
C HIS A 109 5.50 8.66 -21.93
N GLN A 110 5.25 7.58 -22.66
CA GLN A 110 6.24 6.52 -22.81
C GLN A 110 7.44 7.08 -23.59
N GLY A 111 8.63 6.86 -23.04
CA GLY A 111 9.92 7.20 -23.63
C GLY A 111 10.77 5.95 -23.84
N SER A 112 12.09 6.13 -23.80
CA SER A 112 13.08 5.06 -23.87
C SER A 112 13.98 5.06 -22.65
N HIS A 113 14.28 3.88 -22.11
CA HIS A 113 15.23 3.73 -21.01
C HIS A 113 16.69 3.97 -21.44
N THR A 114 16.97 4.08 -22.75
CA THR A 114 18.30 4.35 -23.31
C THR A 114 18.44 5.77 -23.88
N ALA A 115 17.52 6.69 -23.57
CA ALA A 115 17.63 8.07 -24.03
C ALA A 115 18.82 8.81 -23.39
N ASP A 116 19.34 9.83 -24.07
CA ASP A 116 20.43 10.65 -23.58
C ASP A 116 19.92 11.66 -22.54
N ASP A 117 20.31 11.47 -21.28
CA ASP A 117 19.89 12.33 -20.17
C ASP A 117 20.40 13.78 -20.29
N VAL A 118 21.50 14.03 -21.00
CA VAL A 118 22.01 15.38 -21.24
C VAL A 118 21.08 16.12 -22.21
N GLU A 119 20.74 15.47 -23.33
CA GLU A 119 19.78 16.02 -24.30
C GLU A 119 18.42 16.26 -23.65
N LEU A 120 17.90 15.28 -22.89
CA LEU A 120 16.64 15.42 -22.17
C LEU A 120 16.68 16.62 -21.22
N ARG A 121 17.77 16.80 -20.47
CA ARG A 121 17.93 17.94 -19.56
C ARG A 121 17.97 19.27 -20.30
N GLU A 122 18.70 19.36 -21.41
CA GLU A 122 18.79 20.57 -22.25
C GLU A 122 17.42 20.96 -22.83
N GLN A 123 16.60 19.96 -23.18
CA GLN A 123 15.25 20.16 -23.71
C GLN A 123 14.19 20.33 -22.61
N GLY A 124 14.57 20.31 -21.33
CA GLY A 124 13.62 20.44 -20.22
C GLY A 124 12.70 19.24 -20.05
N VAL A 125 13.13 18.04 -20.47
CA VAL A 125 12.41 16.79 -20.27
C VAL A 125 12.92 16.08 -19.02
N VAL A 126 11.99 15.68 -18.16
CA VAL A 126 12.28 14.87 -16.97
C VAL A 126 11.95 13.41 -17.28
N ARG A 127 12.82 12.51 -16.82
CA ARG A 127 12.71 11.07 -17.05
C ARG A 127 12.57 10.30 -15.75
N ILE A 128 11.66 9.33 -15.75
CA ILE A 128 11.55 8.26 -14.77
C ILE A 128 11.68 6.95 -15.54
N TYR A 129 12.90 6.39 -15.60
CA TYR A 129 13.22 5.22 -16.41
C TYR A 129 12.81 5.39 -17.89
N ASP A 130 11.69 4.82 -18.33
CA ASP A 130 11.13 4.93 -19.68
C ASP A 130 9.83 5.77 -19.72
N ILE A 131 9.64 6.68 -18.76
CA ILE A 131 8.52 7.63 -18.69
C ILE A 131 9.07 9.06 -18.78
N PHE A 132 8.59 9.85 -19.73
CA PHE A 132 9.02 11.22 -19.99
C PHE A 132 7.89 12.21 -19.73
N PHE A 133 8.23 13.40 -19.24
CA PHE A 133 7.32 14.53 -19.14
C PHE A 133 8.08 15.85 -19.15
N ASP A 134 7.39 16.91 -19.57
CA ASP A 134 7.95 18.25 -19.60
C ASP A 134 8.19 18.77 -18.17
N TYR A 135 9.29 19.47 -17.93
CA TYR A 135 9.63 20.02 -16.61
C TYR A 135 8.52 20.93 -16.03
N THR A 136 7.74 21.61 -16.88
CA THR A 136 6.59 22.42 -16.46
C THR A 136 5.50 21.62 -15.76
N VAL A 137 5.44 20.30 -15.98
CA VAL A 137 4.52 19.38 -15.27
C VAL A 137 4.85 19.35 -13.76
N LEU A 138 6.13 19.37 -13.39
CA LEU A 138 6.54 19.49 -11.99
C LEU A 138 6.14 20.85 -11.43
N LEU A 139 6.50 21.92 -12.13
CA LEU A 139 6.23 23.28 -11.67
C LEU A 139 4.74 23.53 -11.44
N SER A 140 3.89 23.00 -12.33
CA SER A 140 2.44 23.13 -12.24
C SER A 140 1.87 22.37 -11.05
N THR A 141 2.37 21.17 -10.80
CA THR A 141 1.94 20.33 -9.67
C THR A 141 2.41 20.90 -8.34
N ASP A 142 3.66 21.37 -8.28
CA ASP A 142 4.22 22.08 -7.13
C ASP A 142 3.41 23.35 -6.81
N ALA A 143 3.05 24.14 -7.82
CA ALA A 143 2.22 25.33 -7.63
C ALA A 143 0.85 24.98 -7.05
N PHE A 144 0.20 23.93 -7.57
CA PHE A 144 -1.07 23.45 -7.04
C PHE A 144 -0.95 22.97 -5.59
N VAL A 145 0.06 22.15 -5.28
CA VAL A 145 0.30 21.64 -3.93
C VAL A 145 0.54 22.78 -2.94
N ARG A 146 1.34 23.79 -3.30
CA ARG A 146 1.55 24.97 -2.46
C ARG A 146 0.27 25.76 -2.25
N GLU A 147 -0.48 26.03 -3.32
CA GLU A 147 -1.74 26.78 -3.22
C GLU A 147 -2.74 26.09 -2.28
N VAL A 148 -2.92 24.78 -2.43
CA VAL A 148 -3.80 23.97 -1.57
C VAL A 148 -3.28 23.94 -0.14
N SER A 149 -1.99 23.68 0.06
CA SER A 149 -1.38 23.59 1.40
C SER A 149 -1.37 24.92 2.17
N ALA A 150 -1.49 26.05 1.48
CA ALA A 150 -1.61 27.37 2.10
C ALA A 150 -3.00 27.64 2.71
N ARG A 151 -3.99 26.80 2.43
CA ARG A 151 -5.37 27.01 2.88
C ARG A 151 -5.53 26.80 4.39
N PRO A 152 -6.51 27.46 5.04
CA PRO A 152 -6.63 27.50 6.50
C PRO A 152 -6.69 26.13 7.18
N GLU A 153 -7.36 25.15 6.58
CA GLU A 153 -7.53 23.79 7.11
C GLU A 153 -6.20 23.01 7.21
N PHE A 154 -5.19 23.39 6.43
CA PHE A 154 -3.84 22.83 6.46
C PHE A 154 -2.92 23.49 7.48
N GLN A 155 -3.29 24.65 8.05
CA GLN A 155 -2.40 25.46 8.89
C GLN A 155 -2.28 24.95 10.33
N ARG A 156 -1.97 23.66 10.49
CA ARG A 156 -1.78 22.95 11.76
C ARG A 156 -0.97 21.66 11.56
N ALA A 157 -0.59 21.03 12.67
CA ALA A 157 -0.10 19.65 12.63
C ALA A 157 -1.22 18.68 12.24
N MET A 158 -0.90 17.70 11.41
CA MET A 158 -1.81 16.64 10.98
C MET A 158 -1.06 15.39 10.52
N SER A 159 -1.69 14.23 10.67
CA SER A 159 -1.26 12.98 10.03
C SER A 159 -1.10 13.15 8.51
N SER A 160 -0.24 12.35 7.87
CA SER A 160 -0.17 12.33 6.40
C SER A 160 -1.47 11.83 5.78
N ALA A 161 -2.20 10.91 6.42
CA ALA A 161 -3.52 10.47 5.94
C ALA A 161 -4.55 11.59 5.91
N GLU A 162 -4.56 12.47 6.90
CA GLU A 162 -5.41 13.64 6.90
C GLU A 162 -5.05 14.62 5.77
N TYR A 163 -3.76 14.90 5.61
CA TYR A 163 -3.27 15.74 4.52
C TYR A 163 -3.67 15.19 3.14
N HIS A 164 -3.41 13.90 2.90
CA HIS A 164 -3.73 13.25 1.62
C HIS A 164 -5.24 13.19 1.35
N TYR A 165 -6.07 13.00 2.38
CA TYR A 165 -7.51 13.06 2.23
C TYR A 165 -7.99 14.45 1.81
N LEU A 166 -7.47 15.52 2.44
CA LEU A 166 -7.83 16.89 2.08
C LEU A 166 -7.33 17.24 0.67
N LEU A 167 -6.07 16.93 0.35
CA LEU A 167 -5.49 17.11 -0.98
C LEU A 167 -6.28 16.34 -2.05
N GLY A 168 -6.69 15.10 -1.75
CA GLY A 168 -7.53 14.29 -2.64
C GLY A 168 -8.88 14.95 -2.96
N GLY A 169 -9.50 15.64 -2.00
CA GLY A 169 -10.71 16.43 -2.24
C GLY A 169 -10.47 17.59 -3.22
N TYR A 170 -9.35 18.30 -3.09
CA TYR A 170 -8.96 19.36 -4.03
C TYR A 170 -8.65 18.82 -5.43
N LEU A 171 -7.98 17.68 -5.51
CA LEU A 171 -7.72 16.99 -6.78
C LEU A 171 -9.02 16.52 -7.44
N LEU A 172 -9.99 16.02 -6.67
CA LEU A 172 -11.31 15.61 -7.17
C LEU A 172 -12.07 16.79 -7.79
N GLU A 173 -12.08 17.95 -7.13
CA GLU A 173 -12.72 19.15 -7.70
C GLU A 173 -12.01 19.63 -8.97
N ARG A 174 -10.68 19.49 -9.01
CA ARG A 174 -9.90 19.81 -10.22
C ARG A 174 -10.21 18.84 -11.37
N GLU A 175 -10.30 17.54 -11.10
CA GLU A 175 -10.71 16.54 -12.09
C GLU A 175 -12.08 16.89 -12.68
N LYS A 176 -13.07 17.18 -11.83
CA LYS A 176 -14.42 17.58 -12.28
C LYS A 176 -14.37 18.84 -13.15
N ALA A 177 -13.61 19.86 -12.75
CA ALA A 177 -13.48 21.10 -13.51
C ALA A 177 -12.84 20.89 -14.89
N LEU A 178 -11.99 19.86 -15.05
CA LEU A 178 -11.34 19.50 -16.31
C LEU A 178 -12.12 18.45 -17.12
N GLY A 179 -13.28 17.98 -16.63
CA GLY A 179 -14.03 16.90 -17.26
C GLY A 179 -13.31 15.53 -17.21
N LEU A 180 -12.40 15.35 -16.26
CA LEU A 180 -11.67 14.11 -16.02
C LEU A 180 -12.40 13.26 -14.98
N THR A 181 -12.23 11.94 -15.06
CA THR A 181 -12.82 10.99 -14.12
C THR A 181 -11.83 9.89 -13.79
N LYS A 182 -11.70 9.57 -12.48
CA LYS A 182 -10.91 8.43 -11.98
C LYS A 182 -9.45 8.43 -12.47
N ARG A 183 -8.80 9.60 -12.45
CA ARG A 183 -7.41 9.77 -12.90
C ARG A 183 -6.40 9.70 -11.75
N SER A 184 -6.84 9.98 -10.52
CA SER A 184 -5.99 10.01 -9.32
C SER A 184 -6.43 9.03 -8.24
N VAL A 185 -5.47 8.29 -7.69
CA VAL A 185 -5.62 7.47 -6.49
C VAL A 185 -6.01 8.35 -5.29
N LEU A 186 -5.41 9.54 -5.13
CA LEU A 186 -5.76 10.46 -4.05
C LEU A 186 -7.22 10.93 -4.13
N SER A 187 -7.72 11.29 -5.31
CA SER A 187 -9.11 11.73 -5.48
C SER A 187 -10.12 10.61 -5.25
N MET A 188 -9.80 9.40 -5.71
CA MET A 188 -10.64 8.22 -5.48
C MET A 188 -10.62 7.78 -4.01
N ALA A 189 -9.46 7.80 -3.36
CA ALA A 189 -9.34 7.48 -1.94
C ALA A 189 -10.10 8.47 -1.04
N HIS A 190 -10.10 9.76 -1.41
CA HIS A 190 -10.98 10.76 -0.78
C HIS A 190 -12.45 10.38 -0.93
N THR A 191 -12.92 10.11 -2.15
CA THR A 191 -14.32 9.76 -2.44
C THR A 191 -14.80 8.50 -1.70
N LEU A 192 -13.90 7.52 -1.57
CA LEU A 192 -14.19 6.20 -1.01
C LEU A 192 -13.78 6.08 0.47
N GLU A 193 -13.29 7.17 1.07
CA GLU A 193 -12.85 7.27 2.47
C GLU A 193 -11.82 6.20 2.85
N VAL A 194 -10.85 5.96 1.96
CA VAL A 194 -9.69 5.07 2.18
C VAL A 194 -8.49 5.91 2.62
N PRO A 195 -7.99 5.78 3.85
CA PRO A 195 -6.87 6.58 4.32
C PRO A 195 -5.56 6.14 3.64
N ILE A 196 -4.76 7.13 3.23
CA ILE A 196 -3.45 6.92 2.59
C ILE A 196 -2.36 7.58 3.44
N TYR A 197 -1.46 6.78 3.99
CA TYR A 197 -0.32 7.22 4.76
C TYR A 197 0.94 7.29 3.90
N THR A 198 1.92 8.09 4.32
CA THR A 198 3.27 8.08 3.76
C THR A 198 4.31 7.90 4.84
N SER A 199 5.12 6.85 4.71
CA SER A 199 6.11 6.46 5.71
C SER A 199 7.32 7.41 5.80
N SER A 200 7.56 8.20 4.75
CA SER A 200 8.63 9.21 4.70
C SER A 200 8.10 10.50 4.03
N PRO A 201 7.30 11.35 4.71
CA PRO A 201 6.63 12.49 4.07
C PRO A 201 7.58 13.49 3.41
N GLY A 202 8.75 13.71 4.01
CA GLY A 202 9.79 14.60 3.48
C GLY A 202 10.50 14.08 2.22
N ASP A 203 10.35 12.79 1.89
CA ASP A 203 10.96 12.14 0.71
C ASP A 203 9.99 12.19 -0.50
N SER A 204 9.56 13.41 -0.85
CA SER A 204 8.70 13.67 -2.00
C SER A 204 8.62 15.16 -2.32
N SER A 205 8.25 15.51 -3.56
CA SER A 205 7.97 16.90 -3.92
C SER A 205 6.83 17.50 -3.08
N ILE A 206 5.84 16.71 -2.65
CA ILE A 206 4.84 17.17 -1.66
C ILE A 206 5.55 17.68 -0.39
N GLY A 207 6.40 16.83 0.20
CA GLY A 207 7.18 17.18 1.39
C GLY A 207 8.12 18.37 1.19
N MET A 208 8.77 18.47 0.03
CA MET A 208 9.65 19.59 -0.33
C MET A 208 8.89 20.93 -0.39
N ASN A 209 7.68 20.95 -0.97
CA ASN A 209 6.85 22.15 -0.98
C ASN A 209 6.36 22.53 0.42
N VAL A 210 5.96 21.56 1.24
CA VAL A 210 5.60 21.82 2.64
C VAL A 210 6.79 22.38 3.43
N ALA A 211 8.00 21.86 3.19
CA ALA A 211 9.23 22.35 3.83
C ALA A 211 9.56 23.80 3.42
N GLU A 212 9.41 24.15 2.13
CA GLU A 212 9.55 25.54 1.66
C GLU A 212 8.54 26.46 2.35
N GLN A 213 7.26 26.09 2.36
CA GLN A 213 6.21 26.89 3.01
C GLN A 213 6.44 27.04 4.51
N ALA A 214 7.07 26.06 5.17
CA ALA A 214 7.44 26.17 6.58
C ALA A 214 8.45 27.30 6.81
N LEU A 215 9.39 27.52 5.88
CA LEU A 215 10.30 28.68 5.91
C LEU A 215 9.56 30.00 5.68
N ALA A 216 8.48 29.98 4.90
CA ALA A 216 7.59 31.11 4.67
C ALA A 216 6.56 31.36 5.80
N GLY A 217 6.62 30.61 6.91
CA GLY A 217 5.77 30.80 8.09
C GLY A 217 4.51 29.93 8.15
N SER A 218 4.33 28.97 7.23
CA SER A 218 3.24 27.99 7.30
C SER A 218 3.30 27.18 8.59
N ARG A 219 2.13 26.90 9.17
CA ARG A 219 1.96 26.06 10.38
C ARG A 219 1.74 24.59 10.06
N LEU A 220 1.61 24.23 8.77
CA LEU A 220 1.45 22.85 8.34
C LEU A 220 2.66 22.01 8.76
N ARG A 221 2.43 20.93 9.51
CA ARG A 221 3.45 19.94 9.89
C ARG A 221 2.87 18.54 9.78
N PHE A 222 3.63 17.62 9.19
CA PHE A 222 3.29 16.21 9.24
C PHE A 222 3.58 15.65 10.63
N ASP A 223 2.53 15.20 11.32
CA ASP A 223 2.63 14.47 12.58
C ASP A 223 2.86 12.98 12.30
N VAL A 224 4.13 12.60 12.23
CA VAL A 224 4.53 11.21 12.01
C VAL A 224 4.18 10.28 13.18
N SER A 225 3.99 10.83 14.40
CA SER A 225 3.55 10.03 15.55
C SER A 225 2.06 9.70 15.43
N ALA A 226 1.27 10.63 14.90
CA ALA A 226 -0.13 10.35 14.55
C ALA A 226 -0.22 9.25 13.49
N ASP A 227 0.60 9.27 12.43
CA ASP A 227 0.60 8.21 11.41
C ASP A 227 0.88 6.82 12.00
N VAL A 228 1.90 6.70 12.88
CA VAL A 228 2.25 5.44 13.54
C VAL A 228 1.09 4.91 14.39
N ASN A 229 0.46 5.77 15.19
CA ASN A 229 -0.63 5.35 16.07
C ASN A 229 -1.93 5.09 15.30
N GLU A 230 -2.25 5.87 14.27
CA GLU A 230 -3.46 5.66 13.48
C GLU A 230 -3.41 4.34 12.72
N THR A 231 -2.28 4.02 12.09
CA THR A 231 -2.11 2.73 11.40
C THR A 231 -2.16 1.55 12.36
N ALA A 232 -1.55 1.65 13.55
CA ALA A 232 -1.70 0.66 14.61
C ALA A 232 -3.17 0.53 15.07
N SER A 233 -3.90 1.65 15.17
CA SER A 233 -5.31 1.63 15.58
C SER A 233 -6.21 0.91 14.58
N ILE A 234 -5.93 1.01 13.27
CA ILE A 234 -6.66 0.30 12.21
C ILE A 234 -6.49 -1.22 12.37
N VAL A 235 -5.25 -1.66 12.60
CA VAL A 235 -4.93 -3.08 12.78
C VAL A 235 -5.58 -3.62 14.06
N LEU A 236 -5.46 -2.90 15.17
CA LEU A 236 -6.09 -3.26 16.44
C LEU A 236 -7.61 -3.37 16.31
N GLU A 237 -8.27 -2.39 15.68
CA GLU A 237 -9.73 -2.41 15.45
C GLU A 237 -10.16 -3.64 14.62
N ALA A 238 -9.41 -3.98 13.57
CA ALA A 238 -9.70 -5.16 12.75
C ALA A 238 -9.73 -6.44 13.59
N LYS A 239 -8.79 -6.58 14.53
CA LYS A 239 -8.67 -7.75 15.41
C LYS A 239 -9.74 -7.75 16.50
N ARG A 240 -9.99 -6.61 17.14
CA ARG A 240 -10.96 -6.48 18.25
C ARG A 240 -12.41 -6.61 17.82
N THR A 241 -12.70 -6.41 16.55
CA THR A 241 -14.02 -6.66 15.96
C THR A 241 -14.23 -8.12 15.55
N GLY A 242 -13.30 -9.02 15.89
CA GLY A 242 -13.33 -10.44 15.52
C GLY A 242 -12.92 -10.72 14.08
N GLY A 243 -12.33 -9.72 13.41
CA GLY A 243 -11.84 -9.80 12.04
C GLY A 243 -10.36 -10.15 11.94
N LYS A 244 -9.82 -9.96 10.74
CA LYS A 244 -8.43 -10.27 10.38
C LYS A 244 -7.72 -9.07 9.77
N SER A 245 -6.41 -9.01 9.86
CA SER A 245 -5.57 -8.03 9.17
C SER A 245 -4.74 -8.71 8.07
N ALA A 246 -4.71 -8.09 6.89
CA ALA A 246 -4.04 -8.65 5.71
C ALA A 246 -3.06 -7.64 5.13
N ALA A 247 -1.79 -8.01 5.03
CA ALA A 247 -0.72 -7.21 4.45
C ALA A 247 -0.54 -7.54 2.95
N PHE A 248 -0.95 -6.63 2.07
CA PHE A 248 -0.70 -6.69 0.63
C PHE A 248 0.41 -5.71 0.23
N ILE A 249 1.58 -6.23 -0.11
CA ILE A 249 2.81 -5.46 -0.31
C ILE A 249 3.18 -5.48 -1.80
N VAL A 250 3.22 -4.30 -2.43
CA VAL A 250 3.69 -4.10 -3.79
C VAL A 250 5.04 -3.38 -3.75
N GLY A 251 6.09 -4.17 -3.95
CA GLY A 251 7.49 -3.80 -3.80
C GLY A 251 8.03 -4.04 -2.39
N GLY A 252 8.65 -3.03 -1.78
CA GLY A 252 9.38 -3.15 -0.53
C GLY A 252 9.55 -1.83 0.22
N GLY A 253 10.79 -1.52 0.61
CA GLY A 253 11.18 -0.21 1.15
C GLY A 253 10.44 0.22 2.43
N SER A 254 10.42 1.54 2.65
CA SER A 254 9.83 2.16 3.84
C SER A 254 8.31 1.85 3.98
N PRO A 255 7.48 1.90 2.92
CA PRO A 255 6.07 1.49 3.01
C PRO A 255 5.83 0.05 3.48
N LYS A 256 6.61 -0.93 3.01
CA LYS A 256 6.55 -2.31 3.53
C LYS A 256 6.83 -2.33 5.03
N ASN A 257 7.88 -1.63 5.47
CA ASN A 257 8.23 -1.60 6.90
C ASN A 257 7.11 -1.02 7.74
N PHE A 258 6.62 0.15 7.32
CA PHE A 258 5.67 0.95 8.07
C PHE A 258 4.36 0.18 8.25
N LEU A 259 3.93 -0.56 7.23
CA LEU A 259 2.75 -1.44 7.31
C LEU A 259 2.97 -2.52 8.39
N LEU A 260 4.10 -3.22 8.33
CA LEU A 260 4.37 -4.34 9.23
C LEU A 260 4.73 -3.89 10.65
N GLN A 261 5.23 -2.67 10.85
CA GLN A 261 5.59 -2.12 12.15
C GLN A 261 4.38 -1.76 13.03
N THR A 262 3.18 -1.76 12.47
CA THR A 262 1.93 -1.68 13.24
C THR A 262 1.87 -2.72 14.36
N GLU A 263 2.37 -3.92 14.10
CA GLU A 263 2.35 -5.03 15.05
C GLU A 263 3.33 -4.85 16.23
N PRO A 264 4.64 -4.62 16.00
CA PRO A 264 5.56 -4.21 17.07
C PRO A 264 5.09 -2.97 17.85
N GLN A 265 4.44 -2.00 17.18
CA GLN A 265 3.89 -0.84 17.87
C GLN A 265 2.81 -1.25 18.88
N ILE A 266 1.88 -2.13 18.50
CA ILE A 266 0.81 -2.63 19.39
C ILE A 266 1.41 -3.50 20.50
N GLN A 267 2.17 -4.52 20.14
CA GLN A 267 2.60 -5.58 21.04
C GLN A 267 3.76 -5.15 21.96
N GLU A 268 4.82 -4.57 21.39
CA GLU A 268 6.07 -4.31 22.11
C GLU A 268 6.08 -2.91 22.74
N VAL A 269 5.71 -1.89 21.97
CA VAL A 269 5.81 -0.49 22.41
C VAL A 269 4.64 -0.13 23.34
N LEU A 270 3.40 -0.39 22.88
CA LEU A 270 2.20 -0.10 23.64
C LEU A 270 1.88 -1.17 24.69
N GLY A 271 2.40 -2.39 24.52
CA GLY A 271 2.20 -3.50 25.46
C GLY A 271 0.78 -4.08 25.43
N ILE A 272 0.09 -3.94 24.30
CA ILE A 272 -1.27 -4.43 24.10
C ILE A 272 -1.17 -5.86 23.54
N ASP A 273 -1.86 -6.80 24.18
CA ASP A 273 -1.86 -8.21 23.75
C ASP A 273 -2.58 -8.37 22.41
N GLU A 274 -1.85 -8.85 21.41
CA GLU A 274 -2.28 -8.96 20.02
C GLU A 274 -1.37 -9.98 19.30
N LYS A 275 -1.87 -10.60 18.22
CA LYS A 275 -1.09 -11.45 17.32
C LYS A 275 -1.02 -10.84 15.92
N GLY A 276 0.20 -10.82 15.35
CA GLY A 276 0.56 -10.35 14.01
C GLY A 276 -0.44 -10.50 12.85
N HIS A 277 -0.14 -9.88 11.70
CA HIS A 277 -1.01 -9.95 10.52
C HIS A 277 -1.36 -11.41 10.14
N ASP A 278 -2.65 -11.64 9.81
CA ASP A 278 -3.17 -12.97 9.48
C ASP A 278 -2.73 -13.43 8.09
N TYR A 279 -2.53 -12.49 7.16
CA TYR A 279 -2.15 -12.81 5.78
C TYR A 279 -1.04 -11.90 5.30
N PHE A 280 -0.15 -12.47 4.50
CA PHE A 280 0.97 -11.76 3.90
C PHE A 280 1.08 -12.10 2.42
N LEU A 281 0.93 -11.11 1.56
CA LEU A 281 1.19 -11.22 0.13
C LEU A 281 2.17 -10.14 -0.27
N GLN A 282 3.34 -10.53 -0.76
CA GLN A 282 4.32 -9.60 -1.30
C GLN A 282 4.60 -9.88 -2.78
N MET A 283 4.61 -8.84 -3.60
CA MET A 283 5.18 -8.83 -4.95
C MET A 283 6.46 -7.99 -4.91
N THR A 284 7.60 -8.55 -5.31
CA THR A 284 8.88 -7.84 -5.25
C THR A 284 9.90 -8.43 -6.22
N ASP A 285 10.84 -7.63 -6.68
CA ASP A 285 12.05 -8.03 -7.40
C ASP A 285 13.27 -8.16 -6.47
N ALA A 286 13.16 -7.70 -5.22
CA ALA A 286 14.25 -7.63 -4.28
C ALA A 286 14.64 -9.02 -3.77
N ARG A 287 15.92 -9.33 -3.83
CA ARG A 287 16.47 -10.59 -3.33
C ARG A 287 16.69 -10.52 -1.81
N PRO A 288 16.49 -11.64 -1.08
CA PRO A 288 16.67 -11.67 0.38
C PRO A 288 18.15 -11.63 0.83
N ASP A 289 19.09 -12.10 0.01
CA ASP A 289 20.51 -12.27 0.38
C ASP A 289 21.28 -10.96 0.57
N THR A 290 20.77 -9.85 0.03
CA THR A 290 21.45 -8.54 0.12
C THR A 290 21.21 -7.82 1.45
N GLY A 291 20.42 -8.40 2.36
CA GLY A 291 20.11 -7.82 3.68
C GLY A 291 19.17 -6.61 3.64
N GLY A 292 18.61 -6.29 2.46
CA GLY A 292 17.64 -5.22 2.31
C GLY A 292 16.23 -5.62 2.74
N LEU A 293 15.55 -4.76 3.49
CA LEU A 293 14.17 -4.98 3.96
C LEU A 293 13.19 -5.35 2.83
N SER A 294 13.40 -4.80 1.62
CA SER A 294 12.57 -5.10 0.46
C SER A 294 12.51 -6.60 0.16
N GLY A 295 13.62 -7.33 0.33
CA GLY A 295 13.70 -8.78 0.10
C GLY A 295 13.40 -9.64 1.33
N ALA A 296 13.24 -9.05 2.52
CA ALA A 296 13.05 -9.77 3.77
C ALA A 296 11.82 -10.70 3.72
N THR A 297 12.00 -11.95 4.13
CA THR A 297 11.00 -13.02 3.93
C THR A 297 9.90 -13.01 5.01
N PRO A 298 8.73 -13.61 4.74
CA PRO A 298 7.69 -13.78 5.75
C PRO A 298 8.18 -14.55 6.99
N ASN A 299 9.05 -15.55 6.81
CA ASN A 299 9.63 -16.32 7.91
C ASN A 299 10.44 -15.43 8.87
N GLU A 300 11.19 -14.47 8.32
CA GLU A 300 11.86 -13.45 9.13
C GLU A 300 10.82 -12.56 9.82
N ALA A 301 9.76 -12.13 9.13
CA ALA A 301 8.71 -11.31 9.72
C ALA A 301 7.98 -11.99 10.90
N VAL A 302 7.85 -13.33 10.90
CA VAL A 302 7.32 -14.10 12.04
C VAL A 302 8.20 -13.93 13.30
N SER A 303 9.53 -13.91 13.18
CA SER A 303 10.40 -13.75 14.36
C SER A 303 10.27 -12.38 15.03
N TRP A 304 9.74 -11.40 14.30
CA TRP A 304 9.46 -10.04 14.79
C TRP A 304 8.00 -9.85 15.24
N GLY A 305 7.21 -10.92 15.35
CA GLY A 305 5.79 -10.84 15.72
C GLY A 305 4.88 -10.16 14.68
N LYS A 306 5.40 -9.88 13.47
CA LYS A 306 4.67 -9.16 12.40
C LYS A 306 3.64 -10.02 11.67
N ILE A 307 3.76 -11.35 11.75
CA ILE A 307 2.86 -12.32 11.12
C ILE A 307 2.51 -13.38 12.17
N ASP A 308 1.24 -13.76 12.26
CA ASP A 308 0.81 -14.85 13.14
C ASP A 308 1.48 -16.18 12.73
N PRO A 309 2.26 -16.84 13.61
CA PRO A 309 2.89 -18.12 13.33
C PRO A 309 1.91 -19.21 12.86
N ASP A 310 0.67 -19.19 13.34
CA ASP A 310 -0.36 -20.17 12.98
C ASP A 310 -0.89 -19.96 11.54
N GLN A 311 -0.59 -18.82 10.93
CA GLN A 311 -1.02 -18.45 9.59
C GLN A 311 0.11 -18.50 8.54
N LEU A 312 1.24 -19.16 8.82
CA LEU A 312 2.33 -19.36 7.86
C LEU A 312 1.89 -19.88 6.47
N PRO A 313 0.90 -20.79 6.33
CA PRO A 313 0.36 -21.18 5.02
C PRO A 313 -0.34 -20.05 4.24
N GLY A 314 -0.65 -18.93 4.89
CA GLY A 314 -1.22 -17.71 4.34
C GLY A 314 -0.16 -16.66 3.93
N THR A 315 1.09 -17.09 3.70
CA THR A 315 2.18 -16.20 3.29
C THR A 315 2.67 -16.53 1.88
N VAL A 316 2.66 -15.54 0.98
CA VAL A 316 3.15 -15.68 -0.39
C VAL A 316 4.07 -14.52 -0.75
N VAL A 317 5.23 -14.87 -1.30
CA VAL A 317 6.13 -13.93 -1.99
C VAL A 317 6.17 -14.30 -3.47
N VAL A 318 5.89 -13.32 -4.31
CA VAL A 318 5.94 -13.39 -5.76
C VAL A 318 7.16 -12.58 -6.23
N TYR A 319 8.18 -13.28 -6.72
CA TYR A 319 9.37 -12.64 -7.26
C TYR A 319 9.14 -12.19 -8.71
N MET A 320 8.63 -10.98 -8.90
CA MET A 320 8.25 -10.44 -10.21
C MET A 320 8.16 -8.91 -10.17
N ASP A 321 8.39 -8.27 -11.32
CA ASP A 321 8.17 -6.84 -11.51
C ASP A 321 6.70 -6.45 -11.26
N ASN A 322 6.49 -5.35 -10.52
CA ASN A 322 5.16 -4.91 -10.11
C ASN A 322 4.30 -4.42 -11.29
N SER A 323 4.90 -3.88 -12.36
CA SER A 323 4.19 -3.47 -13.58
C SER A 323 3.63 -4.67 -14.36
N VAL A 324 4.12 -5.87 -14.10
CA VAL A 324 3.57 -7.13 -14.64
C VAL A 324 2.61 -7.78 -13.64
N ALA A 325 3.05 -7.95 -12.39
CA ALA A 325 2.30 -8.75 -11.41
C ALA A 325 1.01 -8.07 -10.94
N LEU A 326 1.03 -6.75 -10.70
CA LEU A 326 -0.13 -6.04 -10.14
C LEU A 326 -1.31 -5.97 -11.12
N PRO A 327 -1.15 -5.65 -12.43
CA PRO A 327 -2.26 -5.73 -13.38
C PRO A 327 -2.86 -7.14 -13.51
N LEU A 328 -2.02 -8.19 -13.52
CA LEU A 328 -2.49 -9.58 -13.59
C LEU A 328 -3.29 -9.96 -12.35
N LEU A 329 -2.82 -9.59 -11.15
CA LEU A 329 -3.53 -9.82 -9.90
C LEU A 329 -4.84 -9.03 -9.85
N THR A 330 -4.85 -7.77 -10.30
CA THR A 330 -6.05 -6.93 -10.37
C THR A 330 -7.10 -7.57 -11.27
N ALA A 331 -6.72 -7.95 -12.49
CA ALA A 331 -7.60 -8.60 -13.44
C ALA A 331 -8.15 -9.93 -12.88
N TYR A 332 -7.30 -10.73 -12.24
CA TYR A 332 -7.71 -11.97 -11.58
C TYR A 332 -8.71 -11.70 -10.46
N ALA A 333 -8.43 -10.75 -9.57
CA ALA A 333 -9.26 -10.46 -8.42
C ALA A 333 -10.65 -9.98 -8.83
N LEU A 334 -10.73 -9.06 -9.79
CA LEU A 334 -12.01 -8.57 -10.33
C LEU A 334 -12.80 -9.66 -11.06
N ALA A 335 -12.11 -10.63 -11.67
CA ALA A 335 -12.76 -11.75 -12.37
C ALA A 335 -13.20 -12.90 -11.44
N ARG A 336 -12.57 -13.05 -10.28
CA ARG A 336 -12.76 -14.22 -9.38
C ARG A 336 -13.38 -13.88 -8.03
N HIS A 337 -13.51 -12.59 -7.69
CA HIS A 337 -14.12 -12.15 -6.44
C HIS A 337 -15.13 -11.03 -6.68
N ALA A 338 -16.30 -11.10 -6.04
CA ALA A 338 -17.28 -10.03 -6.09
C ALA A 338 -16.79 -8.80 -5.31
N PRO A 339 -17.11 -7.56 -5.73
CA PRO A 339 -16.82 -6.38 -4.95
C PRO A 339 -17.31 -6.48 -3.50
N ARG A 340 -16.53 -5.95 -2.55
CA ARG A 340 -16.87 -5.92 -1.13
C ARG A 340 -17.46 -4.55 -0.76
N PRO A 341 -18.30 -4.47 0.29
CA PRO A 341 -18.67 -3.19 0.87
C PRO A 341 -17.43 -2.40 1.32
N LEU A 342 -17.37 -1.11 0.98
CA LEU A 342 -16.29 -0.21 1.40
C LEU A 342 -16.32 -0.03 2.93
N LYS A 343 -15.19 -0.23 3.60
CA LYS A 343 -15.08 -0.03 5.06
C LYS A 343 -15.03 1.44 5.49
N ARG A 344 -14.67 2.35 4.56
CA ARG A 344 -14.64 3.81 4.77
C ARG A 344 -13.86 4.21 6.03
N LEU A 345 -12.65 3.66 6.16
CA LEU A 345 -11.86 3.75 7.39
C LEU A 345 -11.45 5.19 7.75
N TYR A 346 -11.37 6.11 6.78
CA TYR A 346 -11.00 7.49 7.06
C TYR A 346 -11.97 8.16 8.05
N GLY A 347 -13.29 7.97 7.85
CA GLY A 347 -14.32 8.51 8.75
C GLY A 347 -14.34 7.88 10.14
N ARG A 348 -13.61 6.75 10.33
CA ARG A 348 -13.55 6.01 11.59
C ARG A 348 -12.24 6.20 12.36
N ARG A 349 -11.28 6.97 11.84
CA ARG A 349 -9.94 7.11 12.43
C ARG A 349 -9.97 7.51 13.90
N GLN A 350 -10.79 8.50 14.26
CA GLN A 350 -10.89 8.95 15.65
C GLN A 350 -11.41 7.84 16.58
N ALA A 351 -12.46 7.11 16.18
CA ALA A 351 -13.01 6.03 16.98
C ALA A 351 -12.00 4.88 17.19
N MET A 352 -11.20 4.56 16.16
CA MET A 352 -10.13 3.56 16.25
C MET A 352 -9.01 4.04 17.19
N MET A 353 -8.63 5.33 17.11
CA MET A 353 -7.65 5.95 18.00
C MET A 353 -8.12 5.98 19.46
N ASP A 354 -9.39 6.24 19.71
CA ASP A 354 -9.96 6.25 21.06
C ASP A 354 -9.89 4.84 21.70
N ARG A 355 -10.12 3.78 20.90
CA ARG A 355 -9.90 2.40 21.35
C ARG A 355 -8.43 2.14 21.68
N LEU A 356 -7.53 2.48 20.77
CA LEU A 356 -6.08 2.29 20.96
C LEU A 356 -5.61 2.97 22.25
N LEU A 357 -6.04 4.21 22.48
CA LEU A 357 -5.71 4.97 23.69
C LEU A 357 -6.25 4.31 24.96
N THR A 358 -7.47 3.77 24.90
CA THR A 358 -8.09 3.06 26.02
C THR A 358 -7.31 1.79 26.39
N GLU A 359 -6.98 0.96 25.39
CA GLU A 359 -6.22 -0.28 25.62
C GLU A 359 -4.78 0.01 26.06
N TYR A 360 -4.13 1.04 25.49
CA TYR A 360 -2.81 1.47 25.91
C TYR A 360 -2.78 1.92 27.37
N ARG A 361 -3.77 2.71 27.83
CA ARG A 361 -3.85 3.14 29.23
C ARG A 361 -3.97 1.94 30.17
N ALA A 362 -4.81 0.96 29.84
CA ALA A 362 -4.95 -0.27 30.62
C ALA A 362 -3.63 -1.07 30.67
N ALA A 363 -2.93 -1.21 29.54
CA ALA A 363 -1.64 -1.88 29.46
C ALA A 363 -0.56 -1.15 30.28
N LEU A 364 -0.52 0.18 30.21
CA LEU A 364 0.42 1.01 30.97
C LEU A 364 0.19 0.88 32.48
N GLU A 365 -1.05 0.93 32.95
CA GLU A 365 -1.40 0.72 34.36
C GLU A 365 -0.97 -0.67 34.86
N PHE A 366 -1.15 -1.71 34.04
CA PHE A 366 -0.69 -3.05 34.37
C PHE A 366 0.85 -3.13 34.48
N ARG A 367 1.58 -2.55 33.53
CA ARG A 367 3.06 -2.49 33.55
C ARG A 367 3.56 -1.76 34.80
N ASN A 368 2.98 -0.60 35.12
CA ASN A 368 3.36 0.19 36.29
C ASN A 368 3.13 -0.58 37.60
N ARG A 369 1.98 -1.26 37.74
CA ARG A 369 1.70 -2.11 38.92
C ARG A 369 2.71 -3.24 39.09
N ARG A 370 3.11 -3.91 38.00
CA ARG A 370 4.14 -4.96 38.05
C ARG A 370 5.52 -4.40 38.42
N ALA A 371 5.88 -3.23 37.89
CA ALA A 371 7.16 -2.59 38.21
C ALA A 371 7.26 -2.19 39.68
N GLU A 372 6.18 -1.68 40.27
CA GLU A 372 6.13 -1.38 41.71
C GLU A 372 6.18 -2.64 42.57
N ALA A 373 5.46 -3.70 42.18
CA ALA A 373 5.49 -4.99 42.90
C ALA A 373 6.86 -5.70 42.83
N ALA A 374 7.73 -5.35 41.87
CA ALA A 374 9.08 -5.91 41.75
C ALA A 374 10.15 -5.14 42.55
N LYS A 375 9.81 -3.95 43.08
CA LYS A 375 10.71 -3.11 43.90
C LYS A 375 10.59 -3.37 45.41
N GLY A 376 9.48 -3.97 45.85
CA GLY A 376 9.25 -4.40 47.23
C GLY A 376 9.46 -5.90 47.37
#